data_AF-A0AAD5QUB7-F1
#
_entry.id   AF-A0AAD5QUB7-F1
#
_cell.length_a   1.000
_cell.length_b   1.000
_cell.length_c   1.000
_cell.angle_alpha   90.00
_cell.angle_beta   90.00
_cell.angle_gamma   90.00
#
_symmetry.space_group_name_H-M   'P 1'
#
loop_
_entity.id
_entity.type
_entity.pdbx_description
1 polymer ?
#
loop_
_entity_poly.entity_id
_entity_poly.type
_entity_poly.pdbx_seq_one_letter_code
_entity_poly.pdbx_strand_id
1 'polypeptide(L)'
;MEKYLSWLTDDQKIVIKSIYDVGDRDALYEKVVEFFDNASGETKREATSELKEACRHYVKDLIGEENGNLLADMRENGASNDAIATKVEEMIEAITDDTKKEQAMRAATACRRIYGVERRLKRNHHHEHTLEEALEKYLTWLTEEQKSEVKTIYEGGNREAVYKKVLEFFDAASGETKAKASMELKSACKHYMKRYYW
;
A
#
# COMPACT_ATOMS: atom_id res chain seq x y z
N MET A 1 -1.96 -8.77 21.22
CA MET A 1 -0.71 -8.43 20.51
C MET A 1 0.43 -9.37 20.89
N GLU A 2 0.77 -9.48 22.18
CA GLU A 2 1.90 -10.31 22.65
C GLU A 2 1.83 -11.78 22.20
N LYS A 3 0.61 -12.34 22.07
CA LYS A 3 0.38 -13.74 21.65
C LYS A 3 1.06 -14.11 20.31
N TYR A 4 1.21 -13.16 19.37
CA TYR A 4 1.72 -13.44 18.01
C TYR A 4 3.08 -12.80 17.71
N LEU A 5 3.74 -12.27 18.73
CA LEU A 5 4.99 -11.52 18.61
C LEU A 5 6.03 -12.04 19.62
N SER A 6 5.96 -13.33 19.96
CA SER A 6 6.86 -13.91 20.97
C SER A 6 8.31 -13.96 20.46
N TRP A 7 8.47 -14.14 19.14
CA TRP A 7 9.72 -14.15 18.37
C TRP A 7 10.48 -12.81 18.34
N LEU A 8 9.86 -11.71 18.78
CA LEU A 8 10.54 -10.41 18.90
C LEU A 8 11.45 -10.38 20.13
N THR A 9 12.58 -9.67 20.01
CA THR A 9 13.41 -9.34 21.17
C THR A 9 12.69 -8.36 22.11
N ASP A 10 13.15 -8.25 23.35
CA ASP A 10 12.56 -7.31 24.31
C ASP A 10 12.65 -5.86 23.82
N ASP A 11 13.77 -5.47 23.20
CA ASP A 11 13.94 -4.16 22.58
C ASP A 11 12.94 -3.93 21.42
N GLN A 12 12.73 -4.93 20.56
CA GLN A 12 11.74 -4.84 19.48
C GLN A 12 10.32 -4.74 20.03
N LYS A 13 10.00 -5.46 21.11
CA LYS A 13 8.69 -5.39 21.79
C LYS A 13 8.43 -4.00 22.37
N ILE A 14 9.46 -3.33 22.90
CA ILE A 14 9.35 -1.93 23.38
C ILE A 14 8.97 -1.00 22.21
N VAL A 15 9.62 -1.14 21.05
CA VAL A 15 9.29 -0.35 19.85
C VAL A 15 7.87 -0.61 19.38
N ILE A 16 7.44 -1.88 19.34
CA ILE A 16 6.07 -2.23 18.94
C ILE A 16 5.05 -1.64 19.91
N LYS A 17 5.31 -1.70 21.22
CA LYS A 17 4.42 -1.19 22.25
C LYS A 17 4.26 0.33 22.16
N SER A 18 5.35 1.07 21.93
CA SER A 18 5.28 2.54 21.80
C SER A 18 4.42 2.97 20.61
N ILE A 19 4.49 2.26 19.48
CA ILE A 19 3.63 2.52 18.32
C ILE A 19 2.17 2.14 18.62
N TYR A 20 1.95 1.00 19.29
CA TYR A 20 0.61 0.54 19.66
C TYR A 20 -0.13 1.52 20.56
N ASP A 21 0.56 2.10 21.55
CA ASP A 21 0.00 3.01 22.55
C ASP A 21 -0.47 4.35 21.96
N VAL A 22 0.16 4.80 20.85
CA VAL A 22 -0.25 6.00 20.10
C VAL A 22 -1.40 5.70 19.12
N GLY A 23 -1.73 4.43 18.92
CA GLY A 23 -2.86 4.01 18.08
C GLY A 23 -2.58 3.96 16.58
N ASP A 24 -1.32 4.17 16.16
CA ASP A 24 -0.91 4.09 14.76
C ASP A 24 -0.80 2.63 14.31
N ARG A 25 -1.88 2.09 13.77
CA ARG A 25 -1.95 0.69 13.31
C ARG A 25 -1.16 0.45 12.04
N ASP A 26 -0.96 1.47 11.21
CA ASP A 26 -0.23 1.34 9.96
C ASP A 26 1.26 1.23 10.24
N ALA A 27 1.82 2.14 11.03
CA ALA A 27 3.20 2.05 11.48
C ALA A 27 3.47 0.75 12.27
N LEU A 28 2.48 0.27 13.03
CA LEU A 28 2.58 -1.00 13.75
C LEU A 28 2.76 -2.18 12.79
N TYR A 29 1.89 -2.30 11.78
CA TYR A 29 1.99 -3.40 10.80
C TYR A 29 3.27 -3.31 9.99
N GLU A 30 3.66 -2.12 9.54
CA GLU A 30 4.92 -1.90 8.83
C GLU A 30 6.12 -2.34 9.68
N LYS A 31 6.15 -1.96 10.95
CA LYS A 31 7.27 -2.28 11.83
C LYS A 31 7.37 -3.76 12.15
N VAL A 32 6.24 -4.45 12.36
CA VAL A 32 6.19 -5.91 12.54
C VAL A 32 6.71 -6.62 11.29
N VAL A 33 6.30 -6.18 10.10
CA VAL A 33 6.76 -6.74 8.82
C VAL A 33 8.24 -6.47 8.60
N GLU A 34 8.75 -5.29 8.96
CA GLU A 34 10.18 -4.96 8.90
C GLU A 34 11.01 -5.91 9.78
N PHE A 35 10.61 -6.12 11.04
CA PHE A 35 11.28 -7.09 11.91
C PHE A 35 11.19 -8.52 11.37
N PHE A 36 10.05 -8.87 10.77
CA PHE A 36 9.87 -10.18 10.15
C PHE A 36 10.83 -10.37 8.99
N ASP A 37 10.95 -9.40 8.08
CA ASP A 37 11.82 -9.46 6.91
C ASP A 37 13.31 -9.53 7.30
N ASN A 38 13.70 -8.91 8.41
CA ASN A 38 15.05 -8.97 8.95
C ASN A 38 15.34 -10.23 9.79
N ALA A 39 14.31 -10.96 10.22
CA ALA A 39 14.49 -12.21 10.95
C ALA A 39 15.10 -13.29 10.04
N SER A 40 15.94 -14.15 10.62
CA SER A 40 16.57 -15.27 9.93
C SER A 40 16.59 -16.52 10.83
N GLY A 41 16.94 -17.67 10.25
CA GLY A 41 17.07 -18.92 11.00
C GLY A 41 15.79 -19.31 11.73
N GLU A 42 15.92 -19.73 12.99
CA GLU A 42 14.79 -20.20 13.81
C GLU A 42 13.78 -19.08 14.08
N THR A 43 14.26 -17.87 14.40
CA THR A 43 13.39 -16.71 14.63
C THR A 43 12.47 -16.43 13.45
N LYS A 44 12.95 -16.59 12.20
CA LYS A 44 12.10 -16.43 11.01
C LYS A 44 11.04 -17.53 10.91
N ARG A 45 11.34 -18.76 11.32
CA ARG A 45 10.37 -19.88 11.32
C ARG A 45 9.27 -19.64 12.36
N GLU A 46 9.65 -19.27 13.58
CA GLU A 46 8.72 -18.90 14.66
C GLU A 46 7.84 -17.73 14.24
N ALA A 47 8.44 -16.65 13.75
CA ALA A 47 7.73 -15.48 13.25
C ALA A 47 6.74 -15.84 12.14
N THR A 48 7.15 -16.70 11.19
CA THR A 48 6.25 -17.15 10.11
C THR A 48 5.05 -17.90 10.68
N SER A 49 5.24 -18.77 11.67
CA SER A 49 4.16 -19.54 12.27
C SER A 49 3.16 -18.63 13.00
N GLU A 50 3.66 -17.79 13.89
CA GLU A 50 2.85 -16.90 14.72
C GLU A 50 2.11 -15.84 13.90
N LEU A 51 2.80 -15.19 12.95
CA LEU A 51 2.18 -14.18 12.10
C LEU A 51 1.13 -14.78 11.16
N LYS A 52 1.32 -16.03 10.71
CA LYS A 52 0.26 -16.74 9.96
C LYS A 52 -0.97 -17.01 10.82
N GLU A 53 -0.80 -17.27 12.11
CA GLU A 53 -1.93 -17.40 13.06
C GLU A 53 -2.62 -16.05 13.29
N ALA A 54 -1.84 -14.98 13.46
CA ALA A 54 -2.38 -13.62 13.54
C ALA A 54 -3.24 -13.30 12.32
N CYS A 55 -2.75 -13.58 11.11
CA CYS A 55 -3.51 -13.39 9.88
C CYS A 55 -4.83 -14.18 9.85
N ARG A 56 -4.85 -15.43 10.33
CA ARG A 56 -6.09 -16.21 10.43
C ARG A 56 -7.07 -15.58 11.41
N HIS A 57 -6.57 -15.06 12.53
CA HIS A 57 -7.39 -14.34 13.49
C HIS A 57 -8.00 -13.07 12.88
N TYR A 58 -7.20 -12.24 12.21
CA TYR A 58 -7.66 -11.01 11.58
C TYR A 58 -8.70 -11.24 10.48
N VAL A 59 -8.55 -12.29 9.68
CA VAL A 59 -9.58 -12.67 8.71
C VAL A 59 -10.92 -12.92 9.40
N LYS A 60 -10.94 -13.68 10.49
CA LYS A 60 -12.19 -13.95 11.23
C LYS A 60 -12.79 -12.69 11.85
N ASP A 61 -11.95 -11.82 12.39
CA ASP A 61 -12.38 -10.59 13.09
C ASP A 61 -12.89 -9.50 12.12
N LEU A 62 -12.19 -9.26 11.02
CA LEU A 62 -12.46 -8.17 10.08
C LEU A 62 -13.35 -8.57 8.90
N ILE A 63 -13.20 -9.81 8.42
CA ILE A 63 -13.89 -10.32 7.22
C ILE A 63 -15.05 -11.25 7.60
N GLY A 64 -15.02 -11.80 8.82
CA GLY A 64 -16.08 -12.63 9.38
C GLY A 64 -15.71 -14.11 9.50
N GLU A 65 -16.35 -14.79 10.46
CA GLU A 65 -16.03 -16.17 10.81
C GLU A 65 -16.32 -17.17 9.67
N GLU A 66 -17.44 -16.99 8.96
CA GLU A 66 -17.81 -17.83 7.80
C GLU A 66 -16.75 -17.73 6.69
N ASN A 67 -16.33 -16.51 6.35
CA ASN A 67 -15.28 -16.25 5.38
C ASN A 67 -13.93 -16.84 5.84
N GLY A 68 -13.61 -16.73 7.13
CA GLY A 68 -12.41 -17.33 7.70
C GLY A 68 -12.40 -18.86 7.63
N ASN A 69 -13.54 -19.50 7.83
CA ASN A 69 -13.69 -20.95 7.68
C ASN A 69 -13.58 -21.38 6.21
N LEU A 70 -14.20 -20.63 5.29
CA LEU A 70 -14.05 -20.89 3.84
C LEU A 70 -12.59 -20.84 3.39
N LEU A 71 -11.81 -19.86 3.86
CA LEU A 71 -10.39 -19.74 3.52
C LEU A 71 -9.54 -20.84 4.16
N ALA A 72 -9.94 -21.36 5.33
CA ALA A 72 -9.32 -22.52 5.95
C ALA A 72 -9.58 -23.78 5.11
N ASP A 73 -10.83 -24.01 4.72
CA ASP A 73 -11.22 -25.14 3.86
C ASP A 73 -10.50 -25.08 2.51
N MET A 74 -10.39 -23.91 1.89
CA MET A 74 -9.60 -23.73 0.64
C MET A 74 -8.17 -24.21 0.82
N ARG A 75 -7.53 -23.84 1.94
CA ARG A 75 -6.16 -24.25 2.24
C ARG A 75 -6.03 -25.74 2.46
N GLU A 76 -6.94 -26.34 3.21
CA GLU A 76 -6.96 -27.78 3.48
C GLU A 76 -7.17 -28.59 2.19
N ASN A 77 -7.95 -28.05 1.25
CA ASN A 77 -8.13 -28.60 -0.09
C ASN A 77 -6.99 -28.26 -1.07
N GLY A 78 -5.88 -27.70 -0.58
CA GLY A 78 -4.66 -27.48 -1.38
C GLY A 78 -4.66 -26.23 -2.25
N ALA A 79 -5.53 -25.26 -2.00
CA ALA A 79 -5.46 -23.97 -2.69
C ALA A 79 -4.10 -23.29 -2.46
N SER A 80 -3.56 -22.65 -3.51
CA SER A 80 -2.33 -21.88 -3.40
C SER A 80 -2.54 -20.64 -2.53
N ASN A 81 -1.45 -20.11 -1.97
CA ASN A 81 -1.52 -18.85 -1.22
C ASN A 81 -2.03 -17.69 -2.10
N ASP A 82 -1.70 -17.68 -3.40
CA ASP A 82 -2.25 -16.71 -4.37
C ASP A 82 -3.77 -16.81 -4.50
N ALA A 83 -4.32 -18.01 -4.65
CA ALA A 83 -5.76 -18.22 -4.78
C ALA A 83 -6.50 -17.77 -3.50
N ILE A 84 -5.94 -18.09 -2.33
CA ILE A 84 -6.45 -17.65 -1.03
C ILE A 84 -6.39 -16.11 -0.92
N ALA A 85 -5.30 -15.49 -1.35
CA ALA A 85 -5.16 -14.04 -1.32
C ALA A 85 -6.15 -13.32 -2.24
N THR A 86 -6.38 -13.84 -3.45
CA THR A 86 -7.42 -13.33 -4.34
C THR A 86 -8.79 -13.45 -3.70
N LYS A 87 -9.10 -14.57 -3.05
CA LYS A 87 -10.38 -14.73 -2.35
C LYS A 87 -10.54 -13.74 -1.19
N VAL A 88 -9.47 -13.48 -0.43
CA VAL A 88 -9.46 -12.45 0.62
C VAL A 88 -9.73 -11.07 0.03
N GLU A 89 -9.12 -10.70 -1.10
CA GLU A 89 -9.37 -9.43 -1.79
C GLU A 89 -10.84 -9.28 -2.20
N GLU A 90 -11.43 -10.31 -2.82
CA GLU A 90 -12.87 -10.33 -3.16
C GLU A 90 -13.77 -10.12 -1.93
N MET A 91 -13.45 -10.79 -0.81
CA MET A 91 -14.23 -10.66 0.42
C MET A 91 -14.11 -9.26 1.02
N ILE A 92 -12.93 -8.62 0.94
CA ILE A 92 -12.71 -7.26 1.41
C ILE A 92 -13.47 -6.25 0.53
N GLU A 93 -13.51 -6.45 -0.78
CA GLU A 93 -14.26 -5.58 -1.70
C GLU A 93 -15.76 -5.57 -1.38
N ALA A 94 -16.30 -6.71 -0.95
CA ALA A 94 -17.69 -6.88 -0.53
C ALA A 94 -18.03 -6.25 0.83
N ILE A 95 -17.05 -5.79 1.61
CA ILE A 95 -17.30 -5.07 2.87
C ILE A 95 -17.91 -3.70 2.55
N THR A 96 -19.07 -3.40 3.13
CA THR A 96 -19.79 -2.13 2.94
C THR A 96 -19.38 -1.04 3.93
N ASP A 97 -18.77 -1.41 5.05
CA ASP A 97 -18.24 -0.48 6.04
C ASP A 97 -16.83 -0.05 5.64
N ASP A 98 -16.68 1.21 5.22
CA ASP A 98 -15.41 1.75 4.71
C ASP A 98 -14.28 1.66 5.73
N THR A 99 -14.58 1.86 7.02
CA THR A 99 -13.56 1.78 8.07
C THR A 99 -13.05 0.35 8.24
N LYS A 100 -13.97 -0.63 8.29
CA LYS A 100 -13.61 -2.05 8.35
C LYS A 100 -12.90 -2.51 7.08
N LYS A 101 -13.34 -2.01 5.92
CA LYS A 101 -12.73 -2.31 4.63
C LYS A 101 -11.29 -1.85 4.58
N GLU A 102 -11.00 -0.61 4.97
CA GLU A 102 -9.62 -0.12 5.04
C GLU A 102 -8.77 -0.92 6.04
N GLN A 103 -9.30 -1.24 7.22
CA GLN A 103 -8.61 -2.07 8.20
C GLN A 103 -8.27 -3.46 7.65
N ALA A 104 -9.22 -4.09 6.95
CA ALA A 104 -9.04 -5.39 6.32
C ALA A 104 -8.02 -5.31 5.18
N MET A 105 -8.03 -4.25 4.37
CA MET A 105 -7.03 -4.02 3.31
C MET A 105 -5.61 -3.89 3.86
N ARG A 106 -5.43 -3.13 4.95
CA ARG A 106 -4.13 -2.97 5.63
C ARG A 106 -3.62 -4.32 6.13
N ALA A 107 -4.46 -5.05 6.87
CA ALA A 107 -4.12 -6.38 7.39
C ALA A 107 -3.80 -7.38 6.27
N ALA A 108 -4.60 -7.40 5.19
CA ALA A 108 -4.37 -8.26 4.04
C ALA A 108 -3.02 -7.98 3.35
N THR A 109 -2.60 -6.71 3.31
CA THR A 109 -1.29 -6.33 2.77
C THR A 109 -0.14 -6.93 3.57
N ALA A 110 -0.16 -6.81 4.90
CA ALA A 110 0.82 -7.45 5.76
C ALA A 110 0.79 -8.98 5.64
N CYS A 111 -0.41 -9.57 5.60
CA CYS A 111 -0.58 -11.02 5.49
C CYS A 111 -0.06 -11.59 4.17
N ARG A 112 -0.25 -10.89 3.04
CA ARG A 112 0.33 -11.30 1.75
C ARG A 112 1.84 -11.43 1.84
N ARG A 113 2.52 -10.49 2.52
CA ARG A 113 3.97 -10.55 2.76
C ARG A 113 4.37 -11.78 3.58
N ILE A 114 3.65 -12.07 4.65
CA ILE A 114 3.89 -13.22 5.53
C ILE A 114 3.69 -14.56 4.80
N TYR A 115 2.69 -14.65 3.93
CA TYR A 115 2.41 -15.86 3.14
C TYR A 115 3.30 -16.01 1.90
N GLY A 116 4.20 -15.05 1.66
CA GLY A 116 5.02 -15.05 0.44
C GLY A 116 4.16 -14.93 -0.83
N VAL A 117 2.94 -14.37 -0.71
CA VAL A 117 2.09 -14.01 -1.84
C VAL A 117 2.62 -12.70 -2.39
N GLU A 118 3.83 -12.79 -2.93
CA GLU A 118 4.33 -11.82 -3.84
C GLU A 118 3.76 -12.21 -5.21
N ARG A 119 2.72 -11.50 -5.68
CA ARG A 119 2.84 -11.06 -7.08
C ARG A 119 4.23 -10.46 -7.16
N ARG A 120 5.04 -10.74 -8.19
CA ARG A 120 6.27 -9.98 -8.46
C ARG A 120 5.90 -8.48 -8.50
N LEU A 121 5.86 -7.85 -7.35
CA LEU A 121 5.56 -6.45 -7.13
C LEU A 121 6.92 -5.89 -6.80
N LYS A 122 7.70 -5.63 -7.85
CA LYS A 122 8.67 -4.57 -7.76
C LYS A 122 7.91 -3.34 -7.26
N ARG A 123 8.13 -2.97 -5.99
CA ARG A 123 7.83 -1.65 -5.41
C ARG A 123 6.48 -1.03 -5.84
N ASN A 124 5.40 -1.81 -5.85
CA ASN A 124 4.06 -1.22 -5.88
C ASN A 124 3.65 -0.94 -4.43
N HIS A 125 4.29 0.07 -3.83
CA HIS A 125 3.52 0.92 -2.95
C HIS A 125 2.35 1.41 -3.81
N HIS A 126 1.14 0.99 -3.48
CA HIS A 126 -0.06 1.68 -3.92
C HIS A 126 -0.08 3.03 -3.21
N HIS A 127 0.86 3.91 -3.57
CA HIS A 127 0.55 5.33 -3.52
C HIS A 127 -0.45 5.49 -4.67
N GLU A 128 -1.73 5.60 -4.33
CA GLU A 128 -2.69 6.11 -5.28
C GLU A 128 -2.13 7.46 -5.74
N HIS A 129 -1.77 7.55 -7.02
CA HIS A 129 -1.24 8.77 -7.59
C HIS A 129 -2.41 9.72 -7.79
N THR A 130 -2.67 10.54 -6.78
CA THR A 130 -3.68 11.59 -6.85
C THR A 130 -3.15 12.75 -7.67
N LEU A 131 -4.07 13.52 -8.25
CA LEU A 131 -3.71 14.77 -8.92
C LEU A 131 -3.03 15.73 -7.93
N GLU A 132 -3.55 15.79 -6.71
CA GLU A 132 -3.00 16.58 -5.60
C GLU A 132 -1.51 16.28 -5.36
N GLU A 133 -1.13 14.99 -5.31
CA GLU A 133 0.29 14.62 -5.18
C GLU A 133 1.12 15.14 -6.35
N ALA A 134 0.59 15.06 -7.58
CA ALA A 134 1.28 15.57 -8.76
C ALA A 134 1.43 17.10 -8.75
N LEU A 135 0.40 17.82 -8.29
CA LEU A 135 0.40 19.27 -8.16
C LEU A 135 1.40 19.76 -7.11
N GLU A 136 1.53 19.04 -6.00
CA GLU A 136 2.42 19.39 -4.89
C GLU A 136 3.88 19.01 -5.15
N LYS A 137 4.14 17.90 -5.85
CA LYS A 137 5.51 17.36 -6.00
C LYS A 137 6.13 17.59 -7.37
N TYR A 138 5.33 17.63 -8.44
CA TYR A 138 5.83 17.55 -9.82
C TYR A 138 5.38 18.71 -10.72
N LEU A 139 4.46 19.54 -10.25
CA LEU A 139 3.93 20.68 -10.99
C LEU A 139 4.04 21.98 -10.17
N THR A 140 5.10 22.11 -9.36
CA THR A 140 5.31 23.29 -8.50
C THR A 140 5.80 24.52 -9.26
N TRP A 141 6.04 24.35 -10.56
CA TRP A 141 6.36 25.41 -11.51
C TRP A 141 5.11 26.05 -12.14
N LEU A 142 3.93 25.46 -11.96
CA LEU A 142 2.65 26.06 -12.35
C LEU A 142 2.24 27.15 -11.36
N THR A 143 1.57 28.20 -11.86
CA THR A 143 0.90 29.18 -11.00
C THR A 143 -0.36 28.59 -10.39
N GLU A 144 -0.88 29.21 -9.33
CA GLU A 144 -2.09 28.72 -8.65
C GLU A 144 -3.31 28.74 -9.59
N GLU A 145 -3.38 29.69 -10.53
CA GLU A 145 -4.41 29.73 -11.56
C GLU A 145 -4.32 28.53 -12.51
N GLN A 146 -3.09 28.18 -12.94
CA GLN A 146 -2.85 27.03 -13.82
C GLN A 146 -3.14 25.70 -13.11
N LYS A 147 -2.84 25.59 -11.81
CA LYS A 147 -3.19 24.42 -10.99
C LYS A 147 -4.70 24.25 -10.86
N SER A 148 -5.43 25.34 -10.66
CA SER A 148 -6.91 25.33 -10.60
C SER A 148 -7.54 24.87 -11.91
N GLU A 149 -7.00 25.31 -13.06
CA GLU A 149 -7.45 24.87 -14.38
C GLU A 149 -7.22 23.36 -14.58
N VAL A 150 -6.05 22.86 -14.19
CA VAL A 150 -5.72 21.42 -14.23
C VAL A 150 -6.67 20.61 -13.35
N LYS A 151 -7.00 21.10 -12.15
CA LYS A 151 -7.95 20.45 -11.24
C LYS A 151 -9.36 20.37 -11.82
N THR A 152 -9.83 21.45 -12.43
CA THR A 152 -11.15 21.50 -13.09
C THR A 152 -11.26 20.46 -14.22
N ILE A 153 -10.22 20.30 -15.04
CA ILE A 153 -10.20 19.31 -16.12
C ILE A 153 -10.19 17.87 -15.57
N TYR A 154 -9.47 17.65 -14.47
CA TYR A 154 -9.39 16.34 -13.82
C TYR A 154 -10.73 15.90 -13.23
N GLU A 155 -11.48 16.81 -12.59
CA GLU A 155 -12.82 16.56 -12.05
C GLU A 155 -13.83 16.19 -13.15
N GLY A 156 -13.61 16.63 -14.39
CA GLY A 156 -14.36 16.22 -15.57
C GLY A 156 -14.06 14.79 -16.06
N GLY A 157 -13.16 14.04 -15.39
CA GLY A 157 -12.84 12.64 -15.68
C GLY A 157 -11.91 12.42 -16.89
N ASN A 158 -11.42 13.49 -17.52
CA ASN A 158 -10.59 13.39 -18.73
C ASN A 158 -9.09 13.54 -18.40
N ARG A 159 -8.43 12.41 -18.08
CA ARG A 159 -6.99 12.38 -17.77
C ARG A 159 -6.11 12.79 -18.97
N GLU A 160 -6.52 12.46 -20.19
CA GLU A 160 -5.76 12.83 -21.40
C GLU A 160 -5.73 14.35 -21.60
N ALA A 161 -6.85 15.03 -21.33
CA ALA A 161 -6.93 16.48 -21.37
C ALA A 161 -6.03 17.16 -20.33
N VAL A 162 -5.88 16.56 -19.14
CA VAL A 162 -4.93 17.05 -18.12
C VAL A 162 -3.49 17.00 -18.65
N TYR A 163 -3.06 15.86 -19.21
CA TYR A 163 -1.71 15.72 -19.75
C TYR A 163 -1.43 16.72 -20.86
N LYS A 164 -2.39 16.90 -21.78
CA LYS A 164 -2.27 17.86 -22.87
C LYS A 164 -2.11 19.29 -22.34
N LYS A 165 -2.91 19.68 -21.35
CA LYS A 165 -2.86 21.02 -20.75
C LYS A 165 -1.52 21.29 -20.05
N VAL A 166 -0.99 20.31 -19.33
CA VAL A 166 0.33 20.43 -18.67
C VAL A 166 1.45 20.61 -19.71
N LEU A 167 1.38 19.92 -20.85
CA LEU A 167 2.35 20.10 -21.94
C LEU A 167 2.22 21.48 -22.61
N GLU A 168 1.00 21.98 -22.79
CA GLU A 168 0.78 23.35 -23.29
C GLU A 168 1.43 24.40 -22.37
N PHE A 169 1.29 24.25 -21.04
CA PHE A 169 1.96 25.13 -20.08
C PHE A 169 3.48 24.99 -20.11
N PHE A 170 3.99 23.78 -20.33
CA PHE A 170 5.42 23.52 -20.43
C PHE A 170 6.04 24.18 -21.68
N ASP A 171 5.34 24.11 -22.81
CA ASP A 171 5.76 24.72 -24.06
C ASP A 171 5.75 26.24 -23.97
N ALA A 172 4.74 26.81 -23.30
CA ALA A 172 4.64 28.24 -23.01
C ALA A 172 5.66 28.74 -21.97
N ALA A 173 6.14 27.87 -21.07
CA ALA A 173 7.14 28.24 -20.08
C ALA A 173 8.49 28.59 -20.72
N SER A 174 9.18 29.58 -20.15
CA SER A 174 10.51 30.02 -20.58
C SER A 174 11.44 30.28 -19.38
N GLY A 175 12.74 30.40 -19.65
CA GLY A 175 13.75 30.69 -18.64
C GLY A 175 13.81 29.64 -17.51
N GLU A 176 13.95 30.13 -16.27
CA GLU A 176 14.09 29.31 -15.07
C GLU A 176 12.87 28.41 -14.81
N THR A 177 11.66 28.91 -15.11
CA THR A 177 10.42 28.13 -15.00
C THR A 177 10.43 26.90 -15.91
N LYS A 178 10.92 27.03 -17.16
CA LYS A 178 11.02 25.90 -18.09
C LYS A 178 12.07 24.87 -17.64
N ALA A 179 13.16 25.34 -17.03
CA ALA A 179 14.19 24.46 -16.47
C ALA A 179 13.66 23.65 -15.28
N LYS A 180 12.94 24.31 -14.35
CA LYS A 180 12.27 23.66 -13.21
C LYS A 180 11.20 22.66 -13.68
N ALA A 181 10.36 23.07 -14.64
CA ALA A 181 9.34 22.21 -15.24
C ALA A 181 9.94 20.96 -15.88
N SER A 182 11.05 21.10 -16.61
CA SER A 182 11.74 19.97 -17.24
C SER A 182 12.28 18.97 -16.22
N MET A 183 12.79 19.46 -15.08
CA MET A 183 13.32 18.61 -14.02
C MET A 183 12.20 17.85 -13.32
N GLU A 184 11.14 18.54 -12.93
CA GLU A 184 10.01 17.97 -12.21
C GLU A 184 9.21 16.99 -13.07
N LEU A 185 8.93 17.31 -14.34
CA LEU A 185 8.26 16.40 -15.28
C LEU A 185 9.09 15.13 -15.56
N LYS A 186 10.42 15.25 -15.67
CA LYS A 186 11.31 14.08 -15.76
C LYS A 186 11.27 13.23 -14.49
N SER A 187 11.20 13.86 -13.32
CA SER A 187 11.07 13.18 -12.02
C SER A 187 9.74 12.44 -11.92
N ALA A 188 8.64 13.10 -12.30
CA ALA A 188 7.29 12.53 -12.37
C ALA A 188 7.26 11.32 -13.31
N CYS A 189 7.80 11.47 -14.52
CA CYS A 189 7.88 10.40 -15.50
C CYS A 189 8.68 9.21 -14.95
N LYS A 190 9.82 9.42 -14.28
CA LYS A 190 10.55 8.33 -13.61
C LYS A 190 9.77 7.68 -12.46
N HIS A 191 8.99 8.46 -11.71
CA HIS A 191 8.16 7.95 -10.63
C HIS A 191 7.05 7.04 -11.17
N TYR A 192 6.32 7.48 -12.20
CA TYR A 192 5.21 6.74 -12.79
C TYR A 192 5.65 5.60 -13.73
N MET A 193 6.79 5.74 -14.44
CA MET A 193 7.33 4.69 -15.32
C MET A 193 8.02 3.54 -14.58
N LYS A 194 8.40 3.70 -13.30
CA LYS A 194 9.00 2.62 -12.49
C LYS A 194 8.08 1.38 -12.35
N ARG A 195 6.80 1.49 -12.71
CA ARG A 195 5.81 0.42 -12.67
C ARG A 195 5.79 -0.49 -13.91
N TYR A 196 6.45 -0.12 -15.02
CA TYR A 196 6.32 -0.83 -16.31
C TYR A 196 7.56 -1.58 -16.80
N TYR A 197 8.72 -1.39 -16.19
CA TYR A 197 9.98 -1.87 -16.77
C TYR A 197 10.88 -2.68 -15.88
N TRP A 198 10.42 -3.27 -14.78
CA TRP A 198 11.21 -4.28 -14.08
C TRP A 198 10.24 -5.16 -13.29
#